data_AF-A0A915DPZ2-F1
#
_entry.id   AF-A0A915DPZ2-F1
#
_cell.length_a   1.000
_cell.length_b   1.000
_cell.length_c   1.000
_cell.angle_alpha   90.00
_cell.angle_beta   90.00
_cell.angle_gamma   90.00
#
_symmetry.space_group_name_H-M   'P 1'
#
loop_
_entity.id
_entity.type
_entity.pdbx_description
1 polymer ?
#
loop_
_entity_poly.entity_id
_entity_poly.type
_entity_poly.pdbx_seq_one_letter_code
_entity_poly.pdbx_strand_id
1 'polypeptide(L)'
;MYTRHTNQVNLNDSKYRCCCGVHVERAAYAIAFVGAILAAISAIFYFFDGNIGYGVGSLLNFFIYFSILYAQSKQSSGLYLPFLVLNGLAILLFVGQIVYLIIVYIYMPDWQNVPNQSYEFYSQVRLSLALYAIGTTIYTVISAWFWSWVYRAYDYMKVKNAQSPTTTYLSRQI
;
A
#
# COMPACT_ATOMS: atom_id res chain seq x y z
N MET A 1 35.85 28.85 13.06
CA MET A 1 35.92 27.47 12.57
C MET A 1 34.77 26.70 13.21
N TYR A 2 33.66 26.48 12.49
CA TYR A 2 32.54 25.69 13.01
C TYR A 2 32.77 24.23 12.66
N THR A 3 33.10 23.42 13.65
CA THR A 3 33.12 21.95 13.55
C THR A 3 31.69 21.48 13.30
N ARG A 4 31.39 21.18 12.03
CA ARG A 4 30.11 20.59 11.64
C ARG A 4 30.14 19.14 12.14
N HIS A 5 29.54 18.89 13.32
CA HIS A 5 29.27 17.53 13.77
C HIS A 5 28.29 16.89 12.77
N THR A 6 28.82 16.18 11.79
CA THR A 6 28.04 15.27 10.96
C THR A 6 27.59 14.15 11.89
N ASN A 7 26.37 14.28 12.41
CA ASN A 7 25.66 13.17 13.05
C ASN A 7 25.59 12.03 12.03
N GLN A 8 26.52 11.08 12.13
CA GLN A 8 26.44 9.84 11.37
C GLN A 8 25.19 9.12 11.87
N VAL A 9 24.12 9.16 11.07
CA VAL A 9 22.91 8.39 11.35
C VAL A 9 23.33 6.92 11.37
N ASN A 10 23.19 6.30 12.54
CA ASN A 10 23.53 4.91 12.71
C ASN A 10 22.46 4.08 11.97
N LEU A 11 22.82 3.48 10.83
CA LEU A 11 21.89 2.69 10.00
C LEU A 11 21.35 1.45 10.74
N ASN A 12 21.93 1.09 11.88
CA ASN A 12 21.45 0.03 12.77
C ASN A 12 20.44 0.50 13.83
N ASP A 13 19.96 1.74 13.76
CA ASP A 13 18.99 2.26 14.72
C ASP A 13 17.71 1.40 14.75
N SER A 14 17.19 1.20 15.96
CA SER A 14 15.94 0.49 16.26
C SER A 14 14.75 0.99 15.44
N LYS A 15 14.77 2.27 15.02
CA LYS A 15 13.77 2.88 14.15
C LYS A 15 13.56 2.14 12.81
N TYR A 16 14.59 1.47 12.29
CA TYR A 16 14.56 0.75 11.01
C TYR A 16 14.34 -0.76 11.14
N ARG A 17 13.93 -1.21 12.33
CA ARG A 17 13.61 -2.61 12.61
C ARG A 17 12.14 -2.77 13.01
N CYS A 18 11.57 -3.91 12.66
CA CYS A 18 10.25 -4.31 13.15
C CYS A 18 10.29 -4.73 14.61
N CYS A 19 9.12 -4.84 15.25
CA CYS A 19 8.97 -5.51 16.54
C CYS A 19 9.56 -6.93 16.53
N CYS A 20 9.54 -7.61 15.38
CA CYS A 20 10.13 -8.94 15.17
C CYS A 20 11.62 -8.91 14.78
N GLY A 21 12.30 -7.74 14.85
CA GLY A 21 13.71 -7.58 14.50
C GLY A 21 14.05 -7.59 13.01
N VAL A 22 13.05 -7.74 12.12
CA VAL A 22 13.25 -7.70 10.66
C VAL A 22 13.58 -6.28 10.20
N HIS A 23 14.51 -6.14 9.25
CA HIS A 23 14.87 -4.84 8.70
C HIS A 23 13.78 -4.33 7.73
N VAL A 24 13.46 -3.03 7.79
CA VAL A 24 12.41 -2.40 6.98
C VAL A 24 12.57 -2.64 5.47
N GLU A 25 13.81 -2.70 4.96
CA GLU A 25 14.06 -2.99 3.54
C GLU A 25 13.63 -4.42 3.16
N ARG A 26 13.92 -5.42 3.99
CA ARG A 26 13.53 -6.81 3.73
C ARG A 26 12.02 -6.98 3.81
N ALA A 27 11.38 -6.29 4.76
CA ALA A 27 9.93 -6.29 4.88
C ALA A 27 9.27 -5.65 3.64
N ALA A 28 9.76 -4.49 3.20
CA ALA A 28 9.24 -3.82 2.00
C ALA A 28 9.44 -4.67 0.73
N TYR A 29 10.57 -5.38 0.61
CA TYR A 29 10.80 -6.31 -0.50
C TYR A 29 9.77 -7.44 -0.51
N ALA A 30 9.57 -8.09 0.63
CA ALA A 30 8.64 -9.21 0.74
C ALA A 30 7.20 -8.79 0.43
N ILE A 31 6.77 -7.64 0.97
CA ILE A 31 5.45 -7.05 0.67
C ILE A 31 5.31 -6.77 -0.82
N ALA A 32 6.32 -6.15 -1.44
CA ALA A 32 6.27 -5.83 -2.87
C ALA A 32 6.26 -7.09 -3.75
N PHE A 33 7.02 -8.11 -3.39
CA PHE A 33 7.08 -9.36 -4.13
C PHE A 33 5.75 -10.12 -4.08
N VAL A 34 5.18 -10.28 -2.88
CA VAL A 34 3.88 -10.92 -2.70
C VAL A 34 2.78 -10.10 -3.38
N GLY A 35 2.79 -8.78 -3.21
CA GLY A 35 1.84 -7.88 -3.84
C GLY A 35 1.86 -7.94 -5.36
N ALA A 36 3.05 -8.00 -5.97
CA ALA A 36 3.19 -8.17 -7.41
C ALA A 36 2.61 -9.50 -7.88
N ILE A 37 2.92 -10.62 -7.21
CA ILE A 37 2.37 -11.93 -7.58
C ILE A 37 0.84 -11.92 -7.51
N LEU A 38 0.27 -11.43 -6.41
CA LEU A 38 -1.18 -11.35 -6.25
C LEU A 38 -1.81 -10.46 -7.32
N ALA A 39 -1.22 -9.31 -7.62
CA ALA A 39 -1.73 -8.41 -8.65
C ALA A 39 -1.69 -9.05 -10.06
N ALA A 40 -0.64 -9.80 -10.38
CA ALA A 40 -0.55 -10.52 -11.66
C ALA A 40 -1.62 -11.62 -11.75
N ILE A 41 -1.80 -12.41 -10.69
CA ILE A 41 -2.83 -13.45 -10.63
C ILE A 41 -4.23 -12.83 -10.76
N SER A 42 -4.52 -11.76 -10.01
CA SER A 42 -5.80 -11.06 -10.09
C SER A 42 -6.06 -10.49 -11.49
N ALA A 43 -5.06 -9.90 -12.14
CA ALA A 43 -5.21 -9.40 -13.51
C ALA A 43 -5.64 -10.51 -14.48
N ILE A 44 -5.01 -11.69 -14.39
CA ILE A 44 -5.37 -12.86 -15.21
C ILE A 44 -6.84 -13.24 -15.00
N PHE A 45 -7.25 -13.42 -13.75
CA PHE A 45 -8.64 -13.78 -13.43
C PHE A 45 -9.65 -12.73 -13.93
N TYR A 46 -9.39 -11.44 -13.72
CA TYR A 46 -10.29 -10.39 -14.19
C TYR A 46 -10.42 -10.31 -15.71
N PHE A 47 -9.34 -10.58 -16.45
CA PHE A 47 -9.43 -10.66 -17.91
C PHE A 47 -10.21 -11.89 -18.38
N PHE A 48 -10.08 -13.03 -17.71
CA PHE A 48 -10.88 -14.23 -17.99
C PHE A 48 -12.38 -13.99 -17.71
N ASP A 49 -12.71 -13.26 -16.65
CA ASP A 49 -14.09 -12.91 -16.31
C ASP A 49 -14.68 -11.79 -17.20
N GLY A 50 -13.94 -11.30 -18.20
CA GLY A 50 -14.37 -10.20 -19.07
C GLY A 50 -14.40 -8.82 -18.39
N ASN A 51 -13.95 -8.73 -17.15
CA ASN A 51 -13.92 -7.52 -16.33
C ASN A 51 -12.68 -6.67 -16.63
N ILE A 52 -12.62 -6.10 -17.84
CA ILE A 52 -11.45 -5.39 -18.37
C ILE A 52 -10.98 -4.27 -17.42
N GLY A 53 -11.89 -3.50 -16.83
CA GLY A 53 -11.55 -2.41 -15.91
C GLY A 53 -10.75 -2.89 -14.68
N TYR A 54 -11.20 -3.98 -14.06
CA TYR A 54 -10.50 -4.58 -12.91
C TYR A 54 -9.17 -5.25 -13.31
N GLY A 55 -9.11 -5.81 -14.53
CA GLY A 55 -7.88 -6.35 -15.10
C GLY A 55 -6.81 -5.28 -15.30
N VAL A 56 -7.17 -4.15 -15.90
CA VAL A 56 -6.26 -2.99 -16.07
C VAL A 56 -5.83 -2.42 -14.72
N GLY A 57 -6.76 -2.27 -13.77
CA GLY A 57 -6.43 -1.82 -12.41
C GLY A 57 -5.41 -2.74 -11.73
N SER A 58 -5.55 -4.05 -11.90
CA SER A 58 -4.63 -5.05 -11.33
C SER A 58 -3.26 -5.03 -12.01
N LEU A 59 -3.18 -4.82 -13.34
CA LEU A 59 -1.91 -4.62 -14.05
C LEU A 59 -1.19 -3.36 -13.58
N LEU A 60 -1.90 -2.24 -13.42
CA LEU A 60 -1.30 -1.03 -12.86
C LEU A 60 -0.72 -1.31 -11.47
N ASN A 61 -1.47 -2.00 -10.62
CA ASN A 61 -1.00 -2.37 -9.28
C ASN A 61 0.26 -3.25 -9.33
N PHE A 62 0.33 -4.19 -10.27
CA PHE A 62 1.54 -4.98 -10.53
C PHE A 62 2.76 -4.10 -10.82
N PHE A 63 2.64 -3.13 -11.73
CA PHE A 63 3.76 -2.22 -12.06
C PHE A 63 4.18 -1.35 -10.89
N ILE A 64 3.24 -0.95 -10.03
CA ILE A 64 3.55 -0.18 -8.82
C ILE A 64 4.35 -1.04 -7.82
N TYR A 65 3.95 -2.29 -7.58
CA TYR A 65 4.74 -3.20 -6.74
C TYR A 65 6.11 -3.52 -7.36
N PHE A 66 6.15 -3.71 -8.67
CA PHE A 66 7.40 -3.91 -9.41
C PHE A 66 8.35 -2.71 -9.28
N SER A 67 7.82 -1.48 -9.21
CA SER A 67 8.64 -0.28 -9.03
C SER A 67 9.40 -0.31 -7.70
N ILE A 68 8.82 -0.85 -6.62
CA ILE A 68 9.50 -1.03 -5.33
C ILE A 68 10.63 -2.06 -5.46
N LEU A 69 10.37 -3.20 -6.10
CA LEU A 69 11.40 -4.23 -6.32
C LEU A 69 12.58 -3.66 -7.13
N TYR A 70 12.25 -2.89 -8.17
CA TYR A 70 13.24 -2.20 -8.99
C TYR A 70 13.99 -1.11 -8.19
N ALA A 71 13.29 -0.37 -7.32
CA ALA A 71 13.86 0.63 -6.43
C ALA A 71 14.96 0.05 -5.54
N GLN A 72 14.73 -1.15 -5.00
CA GLN A 72 15.72 -1.86 -4.19
C GLN A 72 16.94 -2.29 -5.00
N SER A 73 16.71 -2.87 -6.19
CA SER A 73 17.80 -3.26 -7.08
C SER A 73 18.69 -2.08 -7.46
N LYS A 74 18.11 -0.91 -7.72
CA LYS A 74 18.82 0.32 -8.09
C LYS A 74 19.24 1.21 -6.92
N GLN A 75 18.92 0.83 -5.68
CA GLN A 75 19.12 1.66 -4.48
C GLN A 75 18.62 3.10 -4.65
N SER A 76 17.51 3.30 -5.37
CA SER A 76 16.97 4.63 -5.67
C SER A 76 15.68 4.87 -4.88
N SER A 77 15.73 5.84 -3.96
CA SER A 77 14.57 6.20 -3.14
C SER A 77 13.42 6.81 -3.97
N GLY A 78 13.70 7.46 -5.09
CA GLY A 78 12.68 8.09 -5.93
C GLY A 78 11.65 7.10 -6.51
N LEU A 79 12.04 5.83 -6.71
CA LEU A 79 11.19 4.80 -7.28
C LEU A 79 10.14 4.23 -6.30
N TYR A 80 10.22 4.58 -5.01
CA TYR A 80 9.19 4.28 -4.01
C TYR A 80 8.02 5.28 -4.04
N LEU A 81 8.23 6.49 -4.57
CA LEU A 81 7.23 7.55 -4.56
C LEU A 81 5.94 7.19 -5.29
N PRO A 82 5.96 6.57 -6.49
CA PRO A 82 4.73 6.18 -7.17
C PRO A 82 3.84 5.28 -6.31
N PHE A 83 4.44 4.29 -5.63
CA PHE A 83 3.70 3.44 -4.69
C PHE A 83 3.14 4.24 -3.52
N LEU A 84 3.96 5.06 -2.86
CA LEU A 84 3.52 5.81 -1.68
C LEU A 84 2.37 6.78 -2.00
N VAL A 85 2.45 7.48 -3.13
CA VAL A 85 1.42 8.43 -3.54
C VAL A 85 0.14 7.69 -3.95
N LEU A 86 0.24 6.72 -4.86
CA LEU A 86 -0.95 6.03 -5.38
C LEU A 86 -1.65 5.19 -4.33
N ASN A 87 -0.89 4.44 -3.51
CA ASN A 87 -1.46 3.64 -2.44
C ASN A 87 -1.99 4.52 -1.30
N GLY A 88 -1.32 5.63 -0.98
CA GLY A 88 -1.82 6.62 -0.02
C GLY A 88 -3.17 7.22 -0.45
N LEU A 89 -3.31 7.60 -1.72
CA LEU A 89 -4.58 8.06 -2.28
C LEU A 89 -5.65 6.95 -2.27
N ALA A 90 -5.28 5.72 -2.61
CA ALA A 90 -6.20 4.58 -2.56
C ALA A 90 -6.75 4.34 -1.15
N ILE A 91 -5.89 4.39 -0.12
CA ILE A 91 -6.30 4.28 1.28
C ILE A 91 -7.31 5.37 1.65
N LEU A 92 -7.07 6.62 1.25
CA LEU A 92 -8.01 7.72 1.50
C LEU A 92 -9.37 7.48 0.82
N LEU A 93 -9.38 7.00 -0.42
CA LEU A 93 -10.60 6.63 -1.13
C LEU A 93 -11.34 5.49 -0.42
N PHE A 94 -10.64 4.46 0.06
CA PHE A 94 -11.26 3.37 0.81
C PHE A 94 -11.84 3.82 2.15
N VAL A 95 -11.17 4.72 2.87
CA VAL A 95 -11.74 5.34 4.08
C VAL A 95 -13.03 6.09 3.75
N GLY A 96 -13.04 6.88 2.67
CA GLY A 96 -14.25 7.56 2.18
C GLY A 96 -15.36 6.57 1.82
N GLN A 97 -15.01 5.47 1.16
CA GLN A 97 -15.95 4.40 0.80
C GLN A 97 -16.54 3.71 2.04
N ILE A 98 -15.73 3.42 3.07
CA ILE A 98 -16.22 2.84 4.33
C ILE A 98 -17.22 3.79 5.01
N VAL A 99 -16.91 5.09 5.08
CA VAL A 99 -17.81 6.11 5.64
C VAL A 99 -19.12 6.15 4.85
N TYR A 100 -19.04 6.14 3.51
CA TYR A 100 -20.21 6.08 2.64
C TYR A 100 -21.06 4.83 2.91
N LEU A 101 -20.45 3.65 3.05
CA LEU A 101 -21.16 2.41 3.35
C LEU A 101 -21.87 2.45 4.71
N ILE A 102 -21.23 3.05 5.73
CA ILE A 102 -21.83 3.24 7.05
C ILE A 102 -23.05 4.17 6.97
N ILE A 103 -22.95 5.27 6.21
CA ILE A 103 -24.07 6.19 5.97
C ILE A 103 -25.22 5.43 5.30
N VAL A 104 -24.95 4.72 4.20
CA VAL A 104 -25.98 3.91 3.50
C VAL A 104 -26.60 2.88 4.44
N TYR A 105 -25.82 2.25 5.30
CA TYR A 105 -26.30 1.27 6.28
C TYR A 105 -27.24 1.90 7.31
N ILE A 106 -26.89 3.08 7.86
CA ILE A 106 -27.68 3.79 8.87
C ILE A 106 -28.98 4.35 8.28
N TYR A 107 -28.90 4.97 7.10
CA TYR A 107 -30.06 5.61 6.45
C TYR A 107 -30.93 4.62 5.65
N MET A 108 -30.60 3.33 5.67
CA MET A 108 -31.44 2.30 5.09
C MET A 108 -32.75 2.22 5.92
N PRO A 109 -33.91 2.65 5.39
CA PRO A 109 -35.13 2.92 6.16
C PRO A 109 -35.58 1.70 6.99
N ASP A 110 -36.05 1.93 8.21
CA ASP A 110 -36.52 0.85 9.09
C ASP A 110 -37.78 0.17 8.53
N TRP A 111 -37.66 -1.14 8.35
CA TRP A 111 -38.47 -1.97 7.45
C TRP A 111 -39.69 -2.60 8.11
N GLN A 112 -40.02 -2.17 9.34
CA GLN A 112 -41.13 -2.74 10.09
C GLN A 112 -42.48 -2.65 9.35
N ASN A 113 -42.55 -1.88 8.26
CA ASN A 113 -43.75 -1.63 7.47
C ASN A 113 -43.72 -2.19 6.02
N VAL A 114 -42.74 -3.02 5.62
CA VAL A 114 -42.64 -3.53 4.23
C VAL A 114 -43.11 -5.00 4.13
N PRO A 115 -43.92 -5.39 3.11
CA PRO A 115 -44.51 -6.73 3.02
C PRO A 115 -43.48 -7.88 3.06
N ASN A 116 -43.83 -9.03 3.65
CA ASN A 116 -42.93 -10.15 3.97
C ASN A 116 -41.96 -10.62 2.87
N GLN A 117 -42.32 -10.59 1.58
CA GLN A 117 -41.40 -10.99 0.49
C GLN A 117 -40.20 -10.05 0.32
N SER A 118 -40.34 -8.80 0.77
CA SER A 118 -39.27 -7.82 0.72
C SER A 118 -38.26 -7.99 1.87
N TYR A 119 -38.68 -8.58 3.00
CA TYR A 119 -37.86 -8.69 4.20
C TYR A 119 -36.61 -9.57 3.98
N GLU A 120 -36.76 -10.74 3.35
CA GLU A 120 -35.63 -11.63 3.07
C GLU A 120 -34.60 -10.98 2.14
N PHE A 121 -35.05 -10.38 1.05
CA PHE A 121 -34.18 -9.65 0.11
C PHE A 121 -33.39 -8.55 0.81
N TYR A 122 -34.05 -7.72 1.63
CA TYR A 122 -33.37 -6.63 2.34
C TYR A 122 -32.44 -7.10 3.46
N SER A 123 -32.77 -8.20 4.13
CA SER A 123 -31.87 -8.83 5.10
C SER A 123 -30.57 -9.32 4.44
N GLN A 124 -30.68 -9.92 3.24
CA GLN A 124 -29.52 -10.35 2.45
C GLN A 124 -28.68 -9.15 2.01
N VAL A 125 -29.32 -8.08 1.51
CA VAL A 125 -28.61 -6.86 1.11
C VAL A 125 -27.87 -6.22 2.30
N ARG A 126 -28.51 -6.11 3.48
CA ARG A 126 -27.86 -5.57 4.70
C ARG A 126 -26.69 -6.44 5.13
N LEU A 127 -26.84 -7.76 5.10
CA LEU A 127 -25.75 -8.69 5.43
C LEU A 127 -24.59 -8.56 4.44
N SER A 128 -24.87 -8.53 3.13
CA SER A 128 -23.86 -8.32 2.09
C SER A 128 -23.15 -6.97 2.25
N LEU A 129 -23.88 -5.90 2.54
CA LEU A 129 -23.31 -4.57 2.78
C LEU A 129 -22.40 -4.56 4.02
N ALA A 130 -22.83 -5.21 5.11
CA ALA A 130 -22.05 -5.33 6.34
C ALA A 130 -20.77 -6.15 6.12
N LEU A 131 -20.87 -7.31 5.44
CA LEU A 131 -19.71 -8.14 5.11
C LEU A 131 -18.73 -7.41 4.19
N TYR A 132 -19.24 -6.67 3.21
CA TYR A 132 -18.42 -5.85 2.33
C TYR A 132 -17.71 -4.73 3.10
N ALA A 133 -18.42 -4.01 3.98
CA ALA A 133 -17.83 -2.97 4.82
C ALA A 133 -16.73 -3.52 5.76
N ILE A 134 -16.95 -4.68 6.37
CA ILE A 134 -15.95 -5.37 7.21
C ILE A 134 -14.72 -5.74 6.37
N GLY A 135 -14.94 -6.37 5.21
CA GLY A 135 -13.87 -6.75 4.29
C GLY A 135 -13.02 -5.57 3.85
N THR A 136 -13.66 -4.47 3.42
CA THR A 136 -12.98 -3.23 3.02
C THR A 136 -12.24 -2.60 4.19
N THR A 137 -12.79 -2.64 5.40
CA THR A 137 -12.12 -2.12 6.61
C THR A 137 -10.85 -2.89 6.93
N ILE A 138 -10.91 -4.23 6.97
CA ILE A 138 -9.74 -5.09 7.21
C ILE A 138 -8.67 -4.83 6.13
N TYR A 139 -9.08 -4.81 4.87
CA TYR A 139 -8.18 -4.54 3.74
C TYR A 139 -7.49 -3.17 3.86
N THR A 140 -8.24 -2.13 4.24
CA THR A 140 -7.72 -0.77 4.40
C THR A 140 -6.70 -0.67 5.54
N VAL A 141 -6.99 -1.32 6.67
CA VAL A 141 -6.07 -1.36 7.82
C VAL A 141 -4.77 -2.07 7.46
N ILE A 142 -4.85 -3.23 6.78
CA ILE A 142 -3.68 -3.97 6.31
C ILE A 142 -2.89 -3.15 5.30
N SER A 143 -3.58 -2.49 4.36
CA SER A 143 -2.94 -1.64 3.35
C SER A 143 -2.22 -0.44 3.97
N ALA A 144 -2.83 0.23 4.95
CA ALA A 144 -2.19 1.32 5.70
C ALA A 144 -0.96 0.83 6.49
N TRP A 145 -1.04 -0.36 7.07
CA TRP A 145 0.09 -0.98 7.74
C TRP A 145 1.25 -1.24 6.78
N PHE A 146 0.99 -1.85 5.62
CA PHE A 146 1.98 -2.06 4.56
C PHE A 146 2.54 -0.75 4.01
N TRP A 147 1.70 0.26 3.81
CA TRP A 147 2.12 1.59 3.39
C TRP A 147 3.14 2.19 4.37
N SER A 148 2.89 2.07 5.68
CA SER A 148 3.83 2.51 6.71
C SER A 148 5.18 1.79 6.63
N TRP A 149 5.21 0.48 6.33
CA TRP A 149 6.45 -0.26 6.12
C TRP A 149 7.27 0.27 4.94
N VAL A 150 6.59 0.47 3.81
CA VAL A 150 7.24 0.98 2.59
C VAL A 150 7.72 2.42 2.80
N TYR A 151 6.96 3.24 3.52
CA TYR A 151 7.37 4.61 3.87
C TYR A 151 8.66 4.62 4.71
N ARG A 152 8.76 3.75 5.72
CA ARG A 152 9.99 3.61 6.52
C ARG A 152 11.19 3.14 5.69
N ALA A 153 10.97 2.23 4.75
CA ALA A 153 12.02 1.79 3.82
C ALA A 153 12.46 2.93 2.87
N TYR A 154 11.51 3.76 2.41
CA TYR A 154 11.81 4.97 1.64
C TYR A 154 12.64 5.98 2.45
N ASP A 155 12.26 6.27 3.70
CA ASP A 155 13.00 7.17 4.59
C ASP A 155 14.44 6.65 4.82
N TYR A 156 14.57 5.35 5.11
CA TYR A 156 15.87 4.70 5.25
C TYR A 156 16.74 4.85 4.00
N MET A 157 16.20 4.55 2.82
CA MET A 157 16.94 4.65 1.55
C MET A 157 17.35 6.09 1.25
N LYS A 158 16.50 7.07 1.58
CA LYS A 158 16.80 8.49 1.42
C LYS A 158 17.97 8.93 2.31
N VAL A 159 17.98 8.50 3.57
CA VAL A 159 19.08 8.79 4.52
C VAL A 159 20.36 8.09 4.07
N LYS A 160 20.29 6.81 3.69
CA LYS A 160 21.42 6.03 3.19
C LYS A 160 22.06 6.69 1.96
N ASN A 161 21.25 7.10 0.99
CA ASN A 161 21.73 7.76 -0.23
C ASN A 161 22.33 9.14 0.03
N ALA A 162 21.84 9.87 1.04
CA ALA A 162 22.44 11.14 1.46
C ALA A 162 23.80 10.96 2.17
N GLN A 163 24.04 9.79 2.77
CA GLN A 163 25.28 9.46 3.46
C GLN A 163 26.35 8.86 2.56
N SER A 164 25.98 8.18 1.48
CA SER A 164 26.93 7.72 0.46
C SER A 164 27.45 8.94 -0.30
N PRO A 165 28.66 9.44 0.01
CA PRO A 165 29.21 10.58 -0.73
C PRO A 165 29.39 10.10 -2.17
N THR A 166 28.94 10.92 -3.10
CA THR A 166 29.07 10.69 -4.54
C THR A 166 30.55 10.54 -4.89
N THR A 167 31.09 9.32 -4.86
CA THR A 167 32.45 8.98 -5.30
C THR A 167 32.64 9.17 -6.82
N THR A 168 31.62 9.70 -7.50
CA THR A 168 31.53 9.83 -8.96
C THR A 168 32.29 11.02 -9.55
N TYR A 169 32.98 11.83 -8.73
CA TYR A 169 33.75 12.98 -9.25
C TYR A 169 35.25 12.74 -9.45
N LEU A 170 35.81 11.58 -9.10
CA LEU A 170 37.25 11.32 -9.22
C LEU A 170 37.67 10.37 -10.36
N SER A 171 36.74 9.75 -11.10
CA SER A 171 37.08 8.87 -12.23
C SER A 171 36.93 9.54 -13.61
N ARG A 172 36.81 10.87 -13.67
CA ARG A 172 36.70 11.63 -14.93
C ARG A 172 37.89 12.56 -15.20
N GLN A 173 39.03 12.29 -14.56
CA GLN A 173 40.29 13.02 -14.77
C GLN A 173 41.51 12.10 -15.00
N ILE A 174 41.32 10.89 -15.53
CA ILE A 174 42.44 10.09 -16.06
C ILE A 174 42.09 9.67 -17.48
#